data_AF-A0A4R4RDB1-F1
#
_entry.id   AF-A0A4R4RDB1-F1
#
_cell.length_a   1.000
_cell.length_b   1.000
_cell.length_c   1.000
_cell.angle_alpha   90.00
_cell.angle_beta   90.00
_cell.angle_gamma   90.00
#
_symmetry.space_group_name_H-M   'P 1'
#
loop_
_entity.id
_entity.type
_entity.pdbx_description
1 polymer ?
#
loop_
_entity_poly.entity_id
_entity_poly.type
_entity_poly.pdbx_seq_one_letter_code
_entity_poly.pdbx_strand_id
1 'polypeptide(L)'
;AHESPAHQHPVHQHGAEPWRAPKFYAYATPRTVLARAIAVMREAKLPFARVAGLDELGSGVPDGQVTSVVDGRAHLPAKLAALRAHRTQIVVAPEEAGPFFALSNNLGQQAFGTEHYILQAGELGPLGPGRRERDLFAGLAGPDA
;
A
#
# COMPACT_ATOMS: atom_id res chain seq x y z
N ALA A 1 -17.88 28.63 -16.17
CA ALA A 1 -18.23 27.46 -15.37
C ALA A 1 -18.26 26.26 -16.29
N HIS A 2 -17.25 25.39 -16.24
CA HIS A 2 -17.25 24.13 -16.98
C HIS A 2 -17.74 23.05 -16.04
N GLU A 3 -19.01 22.67 -16.19
CA GLU A 3 -19.51 21.42 -15.64
C GLU A 3 -18.81 20.28 -16.37
N SER A 4 -18.10 19.43 -15.63
CA SER A 4 -17.58 18.18 -16.17
C SER A 4 -18.76 17.27 -16.50
N PRO A 5 -18.81 16.64 -17.68
CA PRO A 5 -19.90 15.75 -18.02
C PRO A 5 -19.87 14.55 -17.06
N ALA A 6 -21.02 14.25 -16.47
CA ALA A 6 -21.23 13.04 -15.69
C ALA A 6 -20.70 11.83 -16.49
N HIS A 7 -19.84 11.02 -15.86
CA HIS A 7 -19.40 9.74 -16.44
C HIS A 7 -20.64 8.86 -16.67
N GLN A 8 -21.18 8.89 -17.89
CA GLN A 8 -22.17 7.93 -18.33
C GLN A 8 -21.43 6.62 -18.59
N HIS A 9 -21.60 5.67 -17.67
CA HIS A 9 -21.15 4.30 -17.87
C HIS A 9 -21.94 3.68 -19.03
N PRO A 10 -21.28 3.07 -20.03
CA PRO A 10 -21.97 2.42 -21.12
C PRO A 10 -22.81 1.27 -20.56
N VAL A 11 -24.12 1.38 -20.72
CA VAL A 11 -25.06 0.34 -20.30
C VAL A 11 -24.93 -0.82 -21.29
N HIS A 12 -24.20 -1.85 -20.90
CA HIS A 12 -24.13 -3.08 -21.69
C HIS A 12 -25.51 -3.77 -21.61
N GLN A 13 -26.23 -3.81 -22.74
CA GLN A 13 -27.62 -4.29 -22.83
C GLN A 13 -27.83 -5.76 -22.42
N HIS A 14 -26.76 -6.51 -22.14
CA HIS A 14 -26.76 -7.92 -21.72
C HIS A 14 -25.89 -8.15 -20.47
N GLY A 15 -25.50 -7.09 -19.76
CA GLY A 15 -24.68 -7.17 -18.56
C GLY A 15 -25.49 -7.62 -17.34
N ALA A 16 -24.82 -8.28 -16.39
CA ALA A 16 -25.38 -8.50 -15.07
C ALA A 16 -25.67 -7.17 -14.35
N GLU A 17 -26.47 -7.24 -13.29
CA GLU A 17 -26.79 -6.07 -12.45
C GLU A 17 -25.50 -5.34 -12.01
N PRO A 18 -25.44 -4.00 -12.13
CA PRO A 18 -24.28 -3.22 -11.70
C PRO A 18 -23.99 -3.43 -10.22
N TRP A 19 -22.74 -3.78 -9.90
CA TRP A 19 -22.29 -3.90 -8.52
C TRP A 19 -21.53 -2.65 -8.09
N ARG A 20 -21.92 -2.06 -6.96
CA ARG A 20 -21.19 -0.97 -6.32
C ARG A 20 -20.34 -1.52 -5.18
N ALA A 21 -19.03 -1.36 -5.26
CA ALA A 21 -18.13 -1.69 -4.17
C ALA A 21 -18.51 -0.89 -2.90
N PRO A 22 -18.70 -1.53 -1.73
CA PRO A 22 -19.07 -0.83 -0.50
C PRO A 22 -18.01 0.17 -0.03
N LYS A 23 -16.72 -0.15 -0.24
CA LYS A 23 -15.57 0.66 0.17
C LYS A 23 -14.48 0.59 -0.90
N PHE A 24 -13.84 1.72 -1.17
CA PHE A 24 -12.75 1.84 -2.14
C PHE A 24 -11.56 2.57 -1.52
N TYR A 25 -10.39 1.96 -1.60
CA TYR A 25 -9.17 2.44 -0.96
C TYR A 25 -8.03 2.61 -1.96
N ALA A 26 -7.24 3.68 -1.76
CA ALA A 26 -5.93 3.80 -2.40
C ALA A 26 -4.84 3.33 -1.43
N TYR A 27 -3.91 2.49 -1.93
CA TYR A 27 -2.66 2.22 -1.21
C TYR A 27 -1.86 3.51 -1.07
N ALA A 28 -1.29 3.72 0.11
CA ALA A 28 -0.52 4.90 0.42
C ALA A 28 0.71 4.53 1.25
N THR A 29 1.78 5.31 1.10
CA THR A 29 2.92 5.23 2.01
C THR A 29 3.12 6.59 2.68
N PRO A 30 2.93 6.70 4.01
CA PRO A 30 3.15 7.95 4.74
C PRO A 30 4.59 8.44 4.61
N ARG A 31 4.78 9.77 4.59
CA ARG A 31 6.12 10.38 4.55
C ARG A 31 6.98 9.95 5.73
N THR A 32 6.43 9.85 6.94
CA THR A 32 7.20 9.40 8.12
C THR A 32 7.66 7.95 7.98
N VAL A 33 6.84 7.08 7.37
CA VAL A 33 7.17 5.67 7.13
C VAL A 33 8.31 5.56 6.12
N LEU A 34 8.26 6.32 5.02
CA LEU A 34 9.37 6.37 4.06
C LEU A 34 10.65 6.92 4.70
N ALA A 35 10.56 7.98 5.48
CA ALA A 35 11.73 8.57 6.17
C ALA A 35 12.39 7.55 7.12
N ARG A 36 11.58 6.78 7.85
CA ARG A 36 12.07 5.68 8.69
C ARG A 36 12.72 4.57 7.85
N ALA A 37 12.10 4.18 6.74
CA ALA A 37 12.67 3.18 5.84
C ALA A 37 14.06 3.58 5.33
N ILE A 38 14.22 4.85 4.92
CA ILE A 38 15.51 5.39 4.50
C ILE A 38 16.53 5.33 5.64
N ALA A 39 16.15 5.75 6.86
CA ALA A 39 17.04 5.69 8.02
C ALA A 39 17.51 4.26 8.33
N VAL A 40 16.60 3.28 8.30
CA VAL A 40 16.94 1.87 8.53
C VAL A 40 17.85 1.33 7.41
N MET A 41 17.62 1.72 6.15
CA MET A 41 18.46 1.29 5.02
C MET A 41 19.88 1.83 5.06
N ARG A 42 20.12 3.00 5.66
CA ARG A 42 21.49 3.56 5.77
C ARG A 42 22.42 2.63 6.55
N GLU A 43 21.91 1.95 7.56
CA GLU A 43 22.66 1.04 8.43
C GLU A 43 22.79 -0.38 7.84
N ALA A 44 22.00 -0.71 6.81
CA ALA A 44 21.98 -2.05 6.23
C ALA A 44 23.13 -2.28 5.23
N LYS A 45 23.61 -3.53 5.19
CA LYS A 45 24.52 -4.04 4.17
C LYS A 45 23.70 -4.64 3.04
N LEU A 46 23.42 -3.85 2.01
CA LEU A 46 22.54 -4.22 0.90
C LEU A 46 23.34 -4.60 -0.35
N PRO A 47 22.86 -5.54 -1.17
CA PRO A 47 23.44 -5.85 -2.47
C PRO A 47 23.06 -4.84 -3.58
N PHE A 48 22.34 -3.76 -3.23
CA PHE A 48 21.83 -2.75 -4.17
C PHE A 48 22.26 -1.35 -3.78
N ALA A 49 22.05 -0.37 -4.67
CA ALA A 49 22.28 1.02 -4.34
C ALA A 49 21.30 1.51 -3.26
N ARG A 50 21.81 2.36 -2.37
CA ARG A 50 20.98 3.05 -1.37
C ARG A 50 20.29 4.23 -2.05
N VAL A 51 19.06 4.49 -1.63
CA VAL A 51 18.37 5.72 -2.02
C VAL A 51 19.01 6.94 -1.36
N ALA A 52 19.20 8.01 -2.12
CA ALA A 52 19.79 9.26 -1.64
C ALA A 52 18.79 10.07 -0.81
N GLY A 53 17.49 9.93 -1.08
CA GLY A 53 16.42 10.69 -0.43
C GLY A 53 15.01 10.20 -0.78
N LEU A 54 14.00 10.89 -0.23
CA LEU A 54 12.58 10.54 -0.41
C LEU A 54 12.14 10.60 -1.87
N ASP A 55 12.66 11.55 -2.65
CA ASP A 55 12.26 11.78 -4.04
C ASP A 55 12.54 10.57 -4.95
N GLU A 56 13.48 9.70 -4.56
CA GLU A 56 13.83 8.48 -5.31
C GLU A 56 12.90 7.29 -5.02
N LEU A 57 12.18 7.30 -3.89
CA LEU A 57 11.23 6.23 -3.51
C LEU A 57 9.78 6.56 -3.89
N GLY A 58 9.54 7.75 -4.42
CA GLY A 58 8.21 8.27 -4.74
C GLY A 58 7.68 9.25 -3.69
N SER A 59 6.74 10.10 -4.10
CA SER A 59 6.13 11.10 -3.24
C SER A 59 5.17 10.46 -2.23
N GLY A 60 5.68 10.15 -1.04
CA GLY A 60 4.85 9.73 0.08
C GLY A 60 3.76 10.75 0.40
N VAL A 61 2.65 10.27 0.96
CA VAL A 61 1.50 11.12 1.33
C VAL A 61 1.69 11.74 2.72
N PRO A 62 1.14 12.94 2.98
CA PRO A 62 1.06 13.45 4.34
C PRO A 62 0.36 12.45 5.28
N ASP A 63 0.95 12.20 6.44
CA ASP A 63 0.45 11.22 7.41
C ASP A 63 -1.02 11.43 7.80
N GLY A 64 -1.48 12.68 7.86
CA GLY A 64 -2.86 13.02 8.17
C GLY A 64 -3.89 12.61 7.12
N GLN A 65 -3.46 12.30 5.88
CA GLN A 65 -4.36 11.79 4.84
C GLN A 65 -4.65 10.30 4.98
N VAL A 66 -3.83 9.56 5.72
CA VAL A 66 -4.06 8.12 5.90
C VAL A 66 -5.21 7.88 6.85
N THR A 67 -6.19 7.14 6.33
CA THR A 67 -7.43 6.79 7.05
C THR A 67 -7.37 5.41 7.69
N SER A 68 -6.55 4.50 7.15
CA SER A 68 -6.59 3.09 7.49
C SER A 68 -5.18 2.48 7.51
N VAL A 69 -4.96 1.51 8.40
CA VAL A 69 -3.68 0.83 8.58
C VAL A 69 -3.91 -0.65 8.80
N VAL A 70 -3.33 -1.49 7.96
CA VAL A 70 -3.39 -2.95 8.11
C VAL A 70 -2.06 -3.46 8.63
N ASP A 71 -2.11 -4.14 9.79
CA ASP A 71 -0.96 -4.82 10.35
C ASP A 71 -0.85 -6.24 9.78
N GLY A 72 -0.04 -6.39 8.72
CA GLY A 72 0.25 -7.66 8.07
C GLY A 72 1.61 -8.23 8.46
N ARG A 73 2.23 -7.83 9.58
CA ARG A 73 3.60 -8.23 9.93
C ARG A 73 3.79 -9.74 9.99
N ALA A 74 2.77 -10.48 10.43
CA ALA A 74 2.78 -11.95 10.43
C ALA A 74 2.88 -12.56 9.02
N HIS A 75 2.47 -11.83 7.98
CA HIS A 75 2.48 -12.25 6.58
C HIS A 75 3.67 -11.70 5.78
N LEU A 76 4.57 -10.94 6.41
CA LEU A 76 5.76 -10.42 5.74
C LEU A 76 6.63 -11.54 5.08
N PRO A 77 6.82 -12.73 5.69
CA PRO A 77 7.52 -13.82 5.02
C PRO A 77 6.86 -14.26 3.71
N ALA A 78 5.52 -14.33 3.68
CA ALA A 78 4.77 -14.68 2.47
C ALA A 78 4.91 -13.58 1.40
N LYS A 79 4.87 -12.30 1.80
CA LYS A 79 5.13 -11.17 0.89
C LYS A 79 6.54 -11.25 0.29
N LEU A 80 7.57 -11.53 1.09
CA LEU A 80 8.94 -11.69 0.59
C LEU A 80 9.06 -12.88 -0.37
N ALA A 81 8.39 -14.00 -0.09
CA ALA A 81 8.34 -15.15 -1.00
C ALA A 81 7.67 -14.79 -2.34
N ALA A 82 6.55 -14.04 -2.31
CA ALA A 82 5.90 -13.54 -3.51
C ALA A 82 6.82 -12.61 -4.32
N LEU A 83 7.48 -11.65 -3.66
CA LEU A 83 8.46 -10.77 -4.31
C LEU A 83 9.59 -11.56 -4.98
N ARG A 84 10.12 -12.60 -4.31
CA ARG A 84 11.16 -13.50 -4.88
C ARG A 84 10.68 -14.27 -6.10
N ALA A 85 9.38 -14.58 -6.21
CA ALA A 85 8.82 -15.26 -7.38
C ALA A 85 8.87 -14.38 -8.64
N HIS A 86 8.84 -13.05 -8.50
CA HIS A 86 8.95 -12.09 -9.60
C HIS A 86 10.42 -11.84 -10.01
N ARG A 87 11.19 -12.93 -10.25
CA ARG A 87 12.65 -12.90 -10.46
C ARG A 87 13.15 -11.96 -11.55
N THR A 88 12.36 -11.74 -12.59
CA THR A 88 12.74 -10.85 -13.72
C THR A 88 12.58 -9.37 -13.37
N GLN A 89 11.81 -9.05 -12.33
CA GLN A 89 11.44 -7.68 -11.96
C GLN A 89 12.07 -7.26 -10.63
N ILE A 90 12.27 -8.21 -9.72
CA ILE A 90 12.60 -7.93 -8.32
C ILE A 90 13.77 -8.81 -7.87
N VAL A 91 14.73 -8.18 -7.21
CA VAL A 91 15.76 -8.87 -6.44
C VAL A 91 15.51 -8.62 -4.96
N VAL A 92 15.33 -9.68 -4.18
CA VAL A 92 15.16 -9.61 -2.72
C VAL A 92 16.51 -9.83 -2.05
N ALA A 93 16.84 -9.01 -1.07
CA ALA A 93 18.09 -9.13 -0.32
C ALA A 93 18.14 -10.45 0.48
N PRO A 94 19.36 -10.91 0.83
CA PRO A 94 19.53 -11.99 1.80
C PRO A 94 18.83 -11.66 3.13
N GLU A 95 18.36 -12.69 3.84
CA GLU A 95 17.53 -12.49 5.04
C GLU A 95 18.27 -11.78 6.18
N GLU A 96 19.59 -12.00 6.28
CA GLU A 96 20.49 -11.34 7.23
C GLU A 96 20.61 -9.83 7.00
N ALA A 97 20.34 -9.35 5.78
CA ALA A 97 20.33 -7.93 5.48
C ALA A 97 19.01 -7.26 5.91
N GLY A 98 17.97 -8.05 6.19
CA GLY A 98 16.62 -7.57 6.50
C GLY A 98 15.68 -7.61 5.28
N PRO A 99 14.43 -7.15 5.45
CA PRO A 99 13.37 -7.30 4.45
C PRO A 99 13.49 -6.23 3.35
N PHE A 100 14.54 -6.30 2.54
CA PHE A 100 14.81 -5.33 1.48
C PHE A 100 14.71 -5.95 0.09
N PHE A 101 14.39 -5.13 -0.91
CA PHE A 101 14.37 -5.52 -2.31
C PHE A 101 14.76 -4.34 -3.21
N ALA A 102 15.07 -4.62 -4.46
CA ALA A 102 15.25 -3.60 -5.50
C ALA A 102 14.54 -4.02 -6.78
N LEU A 103 14.18 -3.03 -7.60
CA LEU A 103 13.67 -3.20 -8.95
C LEU A 103 14.81 -3.05 -9.98
N SER A 104 14.48 -2.91 -11.26
CA SER A 104 15.47 -2.75 -12.35
C SER A 104 16.32 -1.47 -12.25
N ASN A 105 15.85 -0.44 -11.54
CA ASN A 105 16.62 0.77 -11.26
C ASN A 105 17.69 0.58 -10.16
N ASN A 106 17.79 -0.63 -9.59
CA ASN A 106 18.75 -1.01 -8.57
C ASN A 106 18.70 -0.18 -7.26
N LEU A 107 17.57 0.49 -7.00
CA LEU A 107 17.36 1.26 -5.78
C LEU A 107 16.72 0.37 -4.71
N GLY A 108 17.38 0.27 -3.56
CA GLY A 108 16.91 -0.49 -2.40
C GLY A 108 15.64 0.10 -1.79
N GLN A 109 14.71 -0.78 -1.44
CA GLN A 109 13.41 -0.48 -0.83
C GLN A 109 13.15 -1.45 0.32
N GLN A 110 12.47 -0.99 1.35
CA GLN A 110 12.01 -1.87 2.43
C GLN A 110 10.66 -2.51 2.07
N ALA A 111 10.57 -3.84 2.20
CA ALA A 111 9.29 -4.52 2.20
C ALA A 111 8.59 -4.28 3.56
N PHE A 112 7.50 -3.51 3.54
CA PHE A 112 6.72 -3.22 4.75
C PHE A 112 5.79 -4.38 5.12
N GLY A 113 5.73 -4.69 6.42
CA GLY A 113 4.71 -5.57 7.00
C GLY A 113 3.45 -4.84 7.47
N THR A 114 3.48 -3.51 7.57
CA THR A 114 2.30 -2.69 7.86
C THR A 114 2.02 -1.80 6.66
N GLU A 115 0.80 -1.89 6.13
CA GLU A 115 0.37 -1.18 4.93
C GLU A 115 -0.70 -0.13 5.26
N HIS A 116 -0.71 0.96 4.51
CA HIS A 116 -1.52 2.14 4.82
C HIS A 116 -2.42 2.49 3.64
N TYR A 117 -3.61 3.01 3.92
CA TYR A 117 -4.61 3.28 2.90
C TYR A 117 -5.40 4.57 3.17
N ILE A 118 -5.88 5.15 2.08
CA ILE A 118 -6.80 6.29 2.07
C ILE A 118 -8.15 5.80 1.54
N LEU A 119 -9.20 5.92 2.34
CA LEU A 119 -10.58 5.67 1.89
C LEU A 119 -10.96 6.76 0.89
N GLN A 120 -11.25 6.37 -0.33
CA GLN A 120 -11.64 7.25 -1.43
C GLN A 120 -13.16 7.25 -1.67
N ALA A 121 -13.85 6.16 -1.34
CA ALA A 121 -15.31 6.08 -1.36
C ALA A 121 -15.82 5.03 -0.37
N GLY A 122 -17.03 5.25 0.17
CA GLY A 122 -17.62 4.43 1.24
C GLY A 122 -17.51 5.13 2.59
N GLU A 123 -17.85 4.40 3.67
CA GLU A 123 -17.80 4.90 5.04
C GLU A 123 -16.75 4.13 5.84
N LEU A 124 -16.00 4.82 6.71
CA LEU A 124 -15.07 4.17 7.63
C LEU A 124 -15.85 3.38 8.70
N GLY A 125 -15.33 2.22 9.06
CA GLY A 125 -15.72 1.47 10.25
C GLY A 125 -15.09 2.04 11.53
N PRO A 126 -15.15 1.28 12.64
CA PRO A 126 -14.60 1.70 13.92
C PRO A 126 -13.11 2.09 13.84
N LEU A 127 -12.78 3.26 14.40
CA LEU A 127 -11.42 3.78 14.41
C LEU A 127 -10.65 3.28 15.63
N GLY A 128 -9.43 2.81 15.39
CA GLY A 128 -8.46 2.49 16.43
C GLY A 128 -7.52 3.65 16.74
N PRO A 129 -6.40 3.37 17.44
CA PRO A 129 -5.36 4.34 17.75
C PRO A 129 -4.89 5.14 16.53
N GLY A 130 -4.64 6.43 16.74
CA GLY A 130 -4.30 7.37 15.66
C GLY A 130 -5.50 7.78 14.80
N ARG A 131 -6.73 7.46 15.22
CA ARG A 131 -7.99 7.68 14.48
C ARG A 131 -7.97 7.03 13.10
N ARG A 132 -7.49 5.79 13.04
CA ARG A 132 -7.40 5.01 11.80
C ARG A 132 -8.14 3.69 11.92
N GLU A 133 -8.83 3.31 10.86
CA GLU A 133 -9.39 1.97 10.73
C GLU A 133 -8.27 0.93 10.65
N ARG A 134 -8.52 -0.28 11.18
CA ARG A 134 -7.53 -1.38 11.21
C ARG A 134 -7.87 -2.60 10.37
N ASP A 135 -9.06 -2.60 9.79
CA ASP A 135 -9.61 -3.66 8.97
C ASP A 135 -10.40 -2.99 7.84
N LEU A 136 -9.99 -3.22 6.60
CA LEU A 136 -10.62 -2.62 5.43
C LEU A 136 -12.09 -3.07 5.26
N PHE A 137 -12.49 -4.18 5.89
CA PHE A 137 -13.85 -4.70 5.91
C PHE A 137 -14.67 -4.25 7.12
N ALA A 138 -14.09 -3.47 8.04
CA ALA A 138 -14.80 -3.01 9.22
C ALA A 138 -16.06 -2.22 8.84
N GLY A 139 -17.17 -2.53 9.52
CA GLY A 139 -18.48 -1.93 9.26
C GLY A 139 -19.26 -2.57 8.11
N LEU A 140 -18.71 -3.57 7.43
CA LEU A 140 -19.45 -4.35 6.43
C LEU A 140 -20.18 -5.52 7.09
N ALA A 141 -21.42 -5.74 6.65
CA ALA A 141 -22.14 -6.97 6.88
C ALA A 141 -21.33 -8.15 6.28
N GLY A 142 -21.19 -9.23 7.04
CA GLY A 142 -20.70 -10.49 6.48
C GLY A 142 -21.66 -11.01 5.41
N PRO A 143 -21.28 -12.05 4.65
CA PRO A 143 -22.10 -12.58 3.56
C PRO A 143 -23.51 -13.08 3.98
N ASP A 144 -23.78 -13.21 5.28
CA ASP A 144 -25.04 -13.72 5.84
C ASP A 144 -25.87 -12.66 6.63
N ALA A 145 -25.62 -11.36 6.41
CA ALA A 145 -26.37 -10.28 7.05
C ALA A 145 -27.27 -9.50 6.07
#